data_AF-A0A7K2KZZ5-F1
#
_entry.id   AF-A0A7K2KZZ5-F1
#
_cell.length_a   1.000
_cell.length_b   1.000
_cell.length_c   1.000
_cell.angle_alpha   90.00
_cell.angle_beta   90.00
_cell.angle_gamma   90.00
#
_symmetry.space_group_name_H-M   'P 1'
#
loop_
_entity.id
_entity.type
_entity.pdbx_description
1 polymer ?
#
loop_
_entity_poly.entity_id
_entity_poly.type
_entity_poly.pdbx_seq_one_letter_code
_entity_poly.pdbx_strand_id
1 'polypeptide(L)' 'VSDRLYAVDAQRPDGRVTTLAEAPAHFAGAALVTRKVRPQGDPEHGTPAPLCRSCAALAETLGITVLQDA' A
#
# COMPACT_ATOMS: atom_id res chain seq x y z
N VAL A 1 3.59 -0.63 1.62
CA VAL A 1 3.91 -0.23 0.23
C VAL A 1 5.31 0.33 0.14
N SER A 2 5.62 1.44 0.84
CA SER A 2 6.94 2.08 0.80
C SER A 2 8.09 1.14 1.14
N ASP A 3 8.02 0.42 2.27
CA ASP A 3 9.08 -0.53 2.68
C ASP A 3 9.30 -1.64 1.65
N ARG A 4 8.23 -2.07 0.97
CA ARG A 4 8.33 -3.07 -0.09
C ARG A 4 9.07 -2.53 -1.30
N LEU A 5 8.80 -1.29 -1.71
CA LEU A 5 9.52 -0.61 -2.80
C LEU A 5 11.00 -0.42 -2.43
N TYR A 6 11.29 0.07 -1.21
CA TYR A 6 12.67 0.20 -0.74
C TYR A 6 13.42 -1.13 -0.72
N ALA A 7 12.77 -2.21 -0.30
CA ALA A 7 13.38 -3.53 -0.32
C ALA A 7 13.67 -4.04 -1.74
N VAL A 8 12.82 -3.70 -2.71
CA VAL A 8 13.08 -4.02 -4.13
C VAL A 8 14.28 -3.21 -4.64
N ASP A 9 14.31 -1.91 -4.36
CA ASP A 9 15.41 -1.04 -4.80
C ASP A 9 16.76 -1.45 -4.21
N ALA A 10 16.78 -1.85 -2.94
CA ALA A 10 17.99 -2.34 -2.27
C ALA A 10 18.57 -3.63 -2.88
N GLN A 11 17.76 -4.39 -3.61
CA GLN A 11 18.20 -5.61 -4.30
C GLN A 11 18.71 -5.34 -5.73
N ARG A 12 18.58 -4.11 -6.24
CA ARG A 12 18.99 -3.78 -7.61
C ARG A 12 20.51 -3.54 -7.69
N PRO A 13 21.22 -4.22 -8.61
CA PRO A 13 22.66 -4.03 -8.78
C PRO A 13 23.02 -2.74 -9.53
N ASP A 14 22.06 -2.10 -10.21
CA ASP A 14 22.25 -0.88 -10.99
C ASP A 14 22.11 0.41 -10.16
N GLY A 15 21.77 0.29 -8.87
CA GLY A 15 21.59 1.42 -7.95
C GLY A 15 20.41 2.34 -8.31
N ARG A 16 19.57 1.96 -9.28
CA ARG A 16 18.40 2.74 -9.67
C ARG A 16 17.23 2.48 -8.73
N VAL A 17 16.28 3.41 -8.73
CA VAL A 17 14.97 3.23 -8.10
C VAL A 17 13.97 2.61 -9.08
N THR A 18 13.09 1.78 -8.55
CA THR A 18 12.01 1.14 -9.30
C THR A 18 10.93 2.16 -9.61
N THR A 19 10.57 2.27 -10.88
CA THR A 19 9.48 3.17 -11.29
C THR A 19 8.12 2.56 -10.95
N LEU A 20 7.07 3.37 -10.88
CA LEU A 20 5.71 2.86 -10.66
C LEU A 20 5.25 1.88 -11.75
N ALA A 21 5.77 1.99 -12.97
CA ALA A 21 5.47 1.06 -14.06
C ALA A 21 6.20 -0.29 -13.92
N GLU A 22 7.37 -0.31 -13.27
CA GLU A 22 8.16 -1.53 -13.01
C GLU A 22 7.68 -2.28 -11.75
N ALA A 23 7.06 -1.56 -10.81
CA ALA A 23 6.65 -2.07 -9.50
C ALA A 23 5.55 -3.16 -9.46
N PRO A 24 4.56 -3.25 -10.37
CA PRO A 24 3.38 -4.10 -10.17
C PRO A 24 3.69 -5.58 -9.94
N ALA A 25 4.70 -6.12 -10.63
CA ALA A 25 5.10 -7.52 -10.47
C ALA A 25 5.53 -7.87 -9.03
N HIS A 26 6.05 -6.89 -8.27
CA HIS A 26 6.46 -7.07 -6.88
C HIS A 26 5.31 -7.06 -5.87
N PHE A 27 4.11 -6.69 -6.33
CA PHE A 27 2.86 -6.65 -5.57
C PHE A 27 1.83 -7.68 -6.08
N ALA A 28 2.24 -8.64 -6.91
CA ALA A 28 1.34 -9.69 -7.39
C ALA A 28 0.66 -10.43 -6.22
N GLY A 29 -0.67 -10.41 -6.20
CA GLY A 29 -1.48 -11.01 -5.13
C GLY A 29 -1.46 -10.25 -3.80
N ALA A 30 -0.88 -9.04 -3.75
CA ALA A 30 -0.89 -8.22 -2.56
C ALA A 30 -2.29 -7.69 -2.25
N ALA A 31 -2.59 -7.59 -0.96
CA ALA A 31 -3.82 -7.01 -0.45
C ALA A 31 -3.52 -5.92 0.60
N LEU A 32 -4.43 -4.96 0.72
CA LEU A 32 -4.35 -3.86 1.66
C LEU A 32 -5.68 -3.72 2.42
N VAL A 33 -5.60 -3.56 3.75
CA VAL A 33 -6.70 -3.12 4.60
C VAL A 33 -6.38 -1.75 5.17
N THR A 34 -7.41 -0.92 5.36
CA THR A 34 -7.25 0.45 5.86
C THR A 34 -8.17 0.70 7.03
N ARG A 35 -7.59 1.13 8.15
CA ARG A 35 -8.30 1.38 9.41
C ARG A 35 -7.92 2.72 10.00
N LYS A 36 -8.82 3.33 10.77
CA LYS A 36 -8.54 4.58 11.49
C LYS A 36 -7.61 4.30 12.67
N VAL A 37 -6.54 5.10 12.79
CA VAL A 37 -5.68 5.13 13.98
C VAL A 37 -6.08 6.34 14.82
N ARG A 38 -6.58 6.08 16.03
CA ARG A 38 -7.08 7.08 16.98
C ARG A 38 -6.48 6.86 18.37
N PRO A 39 -6.61 7.79 19.34
CA PRO A 39 -6.19 7.55 20.72
C PRO A 39 -6.87 6.32 21.34
N GLN A 40 -6.26 5.79 22.39
CA GLN A 40 -6.82 4.67 23.14
C GLN A 40 -8.20 5.05 23.71
N GLY A 41 -9.19 4.16 23.54
CA GLY A 41 -10.56 4.38 24.02
C GLY A 41 -11.45 5.16 23.04
N ASP A 42 -10.92 5.66 21.94
CA ASP A 42 -11.73 6.23 20.86
C ASP A 42 -12.53 5.11 20.16
N PRO A 43 -13.88 5.20 20.11
CA PRO A 43 -14.72 4.16 19.52
C PRO A 43 -14.49 3.98 18.01
N GLU A 44 -13.93 4.97 17.32
CA GLU A 44 -13.59 4.85 15.91
C GLU A 44 -12.25 4.17 15.65
N HIS A 45 -11.42 3.93 16.68
CA HIS A 45 -10.14 3.26 16.50
C HIS A 45 -10.34 1.87 15.88
N GLY A 46 -9.57 1.56 14.84
CA GLY A 46 -9.65 0.27 14.15
C GLY A 46 -10.84 0.13 13.19
N THR A 47 -11.78 1.07 13.15
CA THR A 47 -12.87 1.03 12.16
C THR A 47 -12.33 1.21 10.73
N PRO A 48 -12.99 0.64 9.71
CA PRO A 48 -12.59 0.82 8.32
C PRO A 48 -12.47 2.30 7.93
N ALA A 49 -11.48 2.60 7.09
CA ALA A 49 -11.29 3.93 6.52
C ALA A 49 -11.14 3.81 5.00
N PRO A 50 -11.79 4.67 4.19
CA PRO A 50 -11.53 4.70 2.76
C PRO A 50 -10.11 5.21 2.49
N LEU A 51 -9.50 4.74 1.40
CA LEU A 51 -8.28 5.36 0.88
C LEU A 51 -8.57 6.79 0.42
N CYS A 52 -7.62 7.69 0.64
CA CYS A 52 -7.69 9.00 -0.03
C CYS A 52 -7.47 8.82 -1.55
N ARG A 53 -7.81 9.85 -2.34
CA ARG A 53 -7.73 9.80 -3.82
C ARG A 53 -6.37 9.29 -4.33
N SER A 54 -5.28 9.75 -3.71
CA SER A 54 -3.93 9.45 -4.19
C SER A 54 -3.52 8.02 -3.85
N CYS A 55 -3.88 7.53 -2.66
CA CYS A 55 -3.60 6.17 -2.26
C CYS A 55 -4.43 5.15 -3.04
N ALA A 56 -5.68 5.49 -3.39
CA ALA A 56 -6.51 4.66 -4.26
C ALA A 56 -5.88 4.50 -5.65
N ALA A 57 -5.47 5.60 -6.28
CA ALA A 57 -4.80 5.56 -7.58
C ALA A 57 -3.46 4.79 -7.53
N LEU A 58 -2.70 4.92 -6.44
CA LEU A 58 -1.47 4.17 -6.25
C LEU A 58 -1.74 2.67 -6.10
N ALA A 59 -2.73 2.28 -5.30
CA ALA A 59 -3.09 0.88 -5.12
C ALA A 59 -3.54 0.24 -6.44
N GLU A 60 -4.35 0.96 -7.23
CA GLU A 60 -4.76 0.55 -8.57
C GLU A 60 -3.56 0.37 -9.51
N THR A 61 -2.67 1.36 -9.57
CA THR A 61 -1.45 1.32 -10.41
C THR A 61 -0.56 0.13 -10.07
N LEU A 62 -0.45 -0.21 -8.78
CA LEU A 62 0.37 -1.32 -8.29
C LEU A 62 -0.35 -2.67 -8.36
N GLY A 63 -1.63 -2.72 -8.73
CA GLY A 63 -2.43 -3.95 -8.75
C GLY A 63 -2.71 -4.54 -7.37
N ILE A 64 -2.75 -3.70 -6.33
CA ILE A 64 -3.01 -4.13 -4.94
C ILE A 64 -4.52 -4.22 -4.72
N THR A 65 -4.99 -5.35 -4.22
CA THR A 65 -6.40 -5.53 -3.87
C THR A 65 -6.70 -4.81 -2.56
N VAL A 66 -7.65 -3.86 -2.58
CA VAL A 66 -8.10 -3.21 -1.34
C VAL A 66 -9.24 -4.01 -0.74
N LEU A 67 -9.01 -4.59 0.43
CA LEU A 67 -10.01 -5.31 1.20
C LEU A 67 -10.76 -4.31 2.08
N GLN A 68 -12.06 -4.22 1.87
CA GLN A 68 -12.96 -3.50 2.75
C GLN A 68 -13.70 -4.56 3.55
N ASP A 69 -13.44 -4.65 4.86
CA ASP A 69 -14.27 -5.49 5.73
C ASP A 69 -15.67 -4.86 5.78
N ALA A 70 -16.70 -5.70 5.63
CA ALA A 70 -18.10 -5.31 5.82
C ALA A 70 -18.41 -5.05 7.30
#